data_AF-A0A7C5NML9-F1
#
_entry.id   AF-A0A7C5NML9-F1
#
_cell.length_a   1.000
_cell.length_b   1.000
_cell.length_c   1.000
_cell.angle_alpha   90.00
_cell.angle_beta   90.00
_cell.angle_gamma   90.00
#
_symmetry.space_group_name_H-M   'P 1'
#
loop_
_entity.id
_entity.type
_entity.pdbx_description
1 polymer ?
#
loop_
_entity_poly.entity_id
_entity_poly.type
_entity_poly.pdbx_seq_one_letter_code
_entity_poly.pdbx_strand_id
1 'polypeptide(L)'
;MRYTISFALIGLSLLLSGCGPSDEESARAVMMVTPIVYLVGLGLMALMAFLWRKLKPNLSLKWKPLLVGLILALIIGSLSFVGVTKDSPKDAKLFTSTTDGIEGVMEWSLAALILFGTSYLSLLLVCWRIWLWRRPATAFSWSWLPVCLLMLLPCLPMVLGYSFISDVAVTIWILPGYSGLVTAPLFMIALIEVWVRFRHNKS
;
A
#
# COMPACT_ATOMS: atom_id res chain seq x y z
N MET A 1 12.62 -20.16 9.25
CA MET A 1 12.87 -20.77 7.92
C MET A 1 11.72 -21.61 7.36
N ARG A 2 10.81 -22.20 8.17
CA ARG A 2 9.70 -23.01 7.62
C ARG A 2 8.64 -22.18 6.84
N TYR A 3 8.38 -20.94 7.24
CA TYR A 3 7.37 -20.09 6.58
C TYR A 3 7.82 -19.48 5.24
N THR A 4 9.11 -19.21 5.05
CA THR A 4 9.63 -18.66 3.79
C THR A 4 9.52 -19.64 2.63
N ILE A 5 9.66 -20.94 2.92
CA ILE A 5 9.51 -22.01 1.92
C ILE A 5 8.03 -22.13 1.50
N SER A 6 7.08 -21.94 2.41
CA SER A 6 5.65 -21.95 2.08
C SER A 6 5.25 -20.80 1.14
N PHE A 7 5.71 -19.57 1.38
CA PHE A 7 5.40 -18.44 0.49
C PHE A 7 6.07 -18.58 -0.90
N ALA A 8 7.30 -19.10 -0.96
CA ALA A 8 7.97 -19.39 -2.22
C ALA A 8 7.27 -20.51 -3.00
N LEU A 9 6.80 -21.56 -2.31
CA LEU A 9 6.03 -22.65 -2.92
C LEU A 9 4.65 -22.20 -3.38
N ILE A 10 3.96 -21.33 -2.63
CA ILE A 10 2.67 -20.75 -3.04
C ILE A 10 2.85 -19.85 -4.27
N GLY A 11 3.89 -19.02 -4.28
CA GLY A 11 4.24 -18.21 -5.45
C GLY A 11 4.60 -19.06 -6.67
N LEU A 12 5.36 -20.14 -6.47
CA LEU A 12 5.75 -21.07 -7.54
C LEU A 12 4.55 -21.89 -8.05
N SER A 13 3.64 -22.32 -7.18
CA SER A 13 2.42 -23.04 -7.57
C SER A 13 1.45 -22.14 -8.33
N LEU A 14 1.33 -20.86 -7.96
CA LEU A 14 0.51 -19.88 -8.68
C LEU A 14 1.08 -19.60 -10.08
N LEU A 15 2.42 -19.51 -10.21
CA LEU A 15 3.09 -19.32 -11.49
C LEU A 15 2.97 -20.53 -12.43
N LEU A 16 3.01 -21.76 -11.90
CA LEU A 16 2.97 -22.99 -12.71
C LEU A 16 1.55 -23.41 -13.14
N SER A 17 0.50 -22.94 -12.46
CA SER A 17 -0.87 -23.41 -12.71
C SER A 17 -1.63 -22.58 -13.74
N GLY A 18 -1.14 -21.39 -14.13
CA GLY A 18 -1.90 -20.44 -14.95
C GLY A 18 -3.18 -19.91 -14.28
N CYS A 19 -3.46 -20.29 -13.02
CA CYS A 19 -4.60 -19.85 -12.22
C CYS A 19 -4.27 -18.60 -11.39
N GLY A 20 -3.60 -17.61 -11.99
CA GLY A 20 -3.41 -16.30 -11.38
C GLY A 20 -4.64 -15.40 -11.59
N PRO A 21 -4.79 -14.34 -10.77
CA PRO A 21 -5.79 -13.32 -11.05
C PRO A 21 -5.42 -12.62 -12.36
N SER A 22 -6.42 -12.22 -13.13
CA SER A 22 -6.20 -11.32 -14.26
C SER A 22 -5.57 -10.00 -13.82
N ASP A 23 -4.94 -9.29 -14.75
CA ASP A 23 -4.37 -7.95 -14.49
C ASP A 23 -5.43 -6.99 -13.94
N GLU A 24 -6.66 -7.09 -14.46
CA GLU A 24 -7.80 -6.30 -14.03
C GLU A 24 -8.22 -6.65 -12.58
N GLU A 25 -8.33 -7.93 -12.24
CA GLU A 25 -8.65 -8.38 -10.87
C GLU A 25 -7.57 -7.92 -9.87
N SER A 26 -6.30 -8.03 -10.25
CA SER A 26 -5.18 -7.57 -9.45
C SER A 26 -5.25 -6.05 -9.17
N ALA A 27 -5.49 -5.26 -10.22
CA ALA A 27 -5.61 -3.82 -10.09
C ALA A 27 -6.84 -3.42 -9.25
N ARG A 28 -7.98 -4.11 -9.44
CA ARG A 28 -9.20 -3.90 -8.64
C ARG A 28 -8.97 -4.24 -7.17
N ALA A 29 -8.30 -5.36 -6.87
CA ALA A 29 -7.96 -5.73 -5.50
C ALA A 29 -7.08 -4.66 -4.83
N VAL A 30 -6.05 -4.17 -5.53
CA VAL A 30 -5.19 -3.08 -5.05
C VAL A 30 -5.99 -1.80 -4.77
N MET A 31 -6.81 -1.36 -5.72
CA MET A 31 -7.65 -0.17 -5.54
C MET A 31 -8.64 -0.34 -4.38
N MET A 32 -9.21 -1.54 -4.21
CA MET A 32 -10.15 -1.87 -3.12
C MET A 32 -9.50 -1.80 -1.73
N VAL A 33 -8.26 -2.28 -1.57
CA VAL A 33 -7.55 -2.24 -0.28
C VAL A 33 -6.87 -0.90 0.01
N THR A 34 -6.77 -0.02 -0.99
CA THR A 34 -6.11 1.28 -0.90
C THR A 34 -6.57 2.14 0.29
N PRO A 35 -7.88 2.28 0.61
CA PRO A 35 -8.32 3.04 1.77
C PRO A 35 -7.74 2.53 3.10
N ILE A 36 -7.69 1.21 3.26
CA ILE A 36 -7.17 0.57 4.49
C ILE A 36 -5.67 0.81 4.58
N VAL A 37 -4.94 0.56 3.50
CA VAL A 37 -3.48 0.78 3.42
C VAL A 37 -3.13 2.25 3.69
N TYR A 38 -3.91 3.17 3.12
CA TYR A 38 -3.75 4.60 3.35
C TYR A 38 -3.95 4.98 4.82
N LEU A 39 -5.01 4.46 5.46
CA LEU A 39 -5.28 4.69 6.89
C LEU A 39 -4.15 4.17 7.79
N VAL A 40 -3.63 2.97 7.49
CA VAL A 40 -2.46 2.42 8.21
C VAL A 40 -1.24 3.32 8.03
N GLY A 41 -0.97 3.79 6.81
CA GLY A 41 0.10 4.75 6.53
C GLY A 41 -0.08 6.09 7.25
N LEU A 42 -1.32 6.58 7.33
CA LEU A 42 -1.64 7.80 8.09
C LEU A 42 -1.38 7.60 9.59
N GLY A 43 -1.78 6.46 10.15
CA GLY A 43 -1.47 6.08 11.53
C GLY A 43 0.04 6.05 11.79
N LEU A 44 0.81 5.47 10.87
CA LEU A 44 2.26 5.47 10.92
C LEU A 44 2.85 6.89 10.87
N MET A 45 2.38 7.75 9.97
CA MET A 45 2.83 9.14 9.89
C MET A 45 2.46 9.96 11.12
N ALA A 46 1.28 9.73 11.70
CA ALA A 46 0.85 10.35 12.95
C ALA A 46 1.75 9.94 14.12
N LEU A 47 2.10 8.65 14.22
CA LEU A 47 3.07 8.15 15.20
C LEU A 47 4.44 8.80 15.02
N MET A 48 4.97 8.83 13.80
CA MET A 48 6.26 9.48 13.53
C MET A 48 6.22 10.98 13.86
N ALA A 49 5.12 11.68 13.53
CA ALA A 49 4.95 13.09 13.86
C ALA A 49 4.94 13.32 15.38
N PHE A 50 4.22 12.47 16.12
CA PHE A 50 4.17 12.52 17.58
C PHE A 50 5.56 12.34 18.21
N LEU A 51 6.33 11.36 17.73
CA LEU A 51 7.69 11.11 18.20
C LEU A 51 8.64 12.28 17.87
N TRP A 52 8.56 12.83 16.66
CA TRP A 52 9.42 13.92 16.21
C TRP A 52 9.09 15.28 16.82
N ARG A 53 7.84 15.53 17.23
CA ARG A 53 7.44 16.79 17.89
C ARG A 53 8.24 17.08 19.16
N LYS A 54 8.66 16.04 19.90
CA LYS A 54 9.52 16.20 21.07
C LYS A 54 10.91 16.76 20.74
N LEU A 55 11.39 16.52 19.52
CA LEU A 55 12.70 16.97 19.04
C LEU A 55 12.62 18.31 18.29
N LYS A 56 11.53 18.52 17.54
CA LYS A 56 11.29 19.73 16.74
C LYS A 56 9.82 20.15 16.88
N PRO A 57 9.49 21.03 17.84
CA PRO A 57 8.10 21.42 18.14
C PRO A 57 7.41 22.13 16.96
N ASN A 58 8.18 22.74 16.06
CA ASN A 58 7.65 23.41 14.86
C ASN A 58 7.12 22.43 13.79
N LEU A 59 7.31 21.11 13.94
CA LEU A 59 6.76 20.11 13.05
C LEU A 59 5.26 19.92 13.32
N SER A 60 4.43 20.46 12.43
CA SER A 60 2.99 20.29 12.46
C SER A 60 2.53 19.27 11.42
N LEU A 61 1.60 18.40 11.84
CA LEU A 61 0.86 17.54 10.94
C LEU A 61 -0.37 18.32 10.49
N LYS A 62 -0.41 18.71 9.22
CA LYS A 62 -1.57 19.37 8.61
C LYS A 62 -2.55 18.29 8.17
N TRP A 63 -3.76 18.31 8.73
CA TRP A 63 -4.79 17.31 8.44
C TRP A 63 -5.43 17.46 7.06
N LYS A 64 -5.51 18.69 6.52
CA LYS A 64 -6.19 18.94 5.23
C LYS A 64 -5.65 18.08 4.07
N PRO A 65 -4.33 18.00 3.80
CA PRO A 65 -3.82 17.12 2.74
C PRO A 65 -4.11 15.64 2.99
N LEU A 66 -4.09 15.20 4.26
CA LEU A 66 -4.37 13.81 4.62
C LEU A 66 -5.83 13.44 4.38
N LEU A 67 -6.76 14.37 4.68
CA LEU A 67 -8.18 14.18 4.37
C LEU A 67 -8.43 14.13 2.86
N VAL A 68 -7.74 14.95 2.07
CA VAL A 68 -7.81 14.88 0.61
C VAL A 68 -7.35 13.51 0.11
N GLY A 69 -6.21 13.02 0.60
CA GLY A 69 -5.73 11.67 0.24
C GLY A 69 -6.70 10.56 0.65
N LEU A 70 -7.31 10.65 1.84
CA LEU A 70 -8.31 9.69 2.29
C LEU A 70 -9.56 9.71 1.40
N ILE A 71 -10.08 10.90 1.05
CA ILE A 71 -11.25 11.02 0.17
C ILE A 71 -10.92 10.43 -1.21
N LEU A 72 -9.74 10.72 -1.77
CA LEU A 72 -9.31 10.14 -3.04
C LEU A 72 -9.20 8.62 -2.97
N ALA A 73 -8.61 8.08 -1.89
CA ALA A 73 -8.52 6.64 -1.66
C ALA A 73 -9.91 5.99 -1.59
N LEU A 74 -10.84 6.60 -0.86
CA LEU A 74 -12.22 6.13 -0.76
C LEU A 74 -12.95 6.16 -2.11
N ILE A 75 -12.78 7.22 -2.91
CA ILE A 75 -13.35 7.32 -4.25
C ILE A 75 -12.78 6.19 -5.13
N ILE A 76 -11.47 6.00 -5.14
CA ILE A 76 -10.81 4.95 -5.93
C ILE A 76 -11.33 3.56 -5.53
N GLY A 77 -11.34 3.24 -4.23
CA GLY A 77 -11.84 1.94 -3.75
C GLY A 77 -13.32 1.72 -4.04
N SER A 78 -14.14 2.78 -3.98
CA SER A 78 -15.58 2.70 -4.31
C SER A 78 -15.80 2.47 -5.81
N LEU A 79 -15.03 3.11 -6.69
CA LEU A 79 -15.13 2.92 -8.14
C LEU A 79 -14.77 1.49 -8.54
N SER A 80 -13.80 0.86 -7.87
CA SER A 80 -13.46 -0.54 -8.10
C SER A 80 -14.62 -1.49 -7.77
N PHE A 81 -15.39 -1.18 -6.73
CA PHE A 81 -16.57 -1.97 -6.38
C PHE A 81 -17.68 -1.86 -7.43
N VAL A 82 -17.89 -0.66 -7.99
CA VAL A 82 -18.90 -0.44 -9.04
C VAL A 82 -18.50 -1.12 -10.36
N GLY A 83 -17.22 -1.08 -10.75
CA GLY A 83 -16.72 -1.75 -11.96
C GLY A 83 -16.91 -3.28 -11.96
N VAL A 84 -16.83 -3.91 -10.79
CA VAL A 84 -17.12 -5.35 -10.60
C VAL A 84 -18.54 -5.72 -11.01
N THR A 85 -19.50 -4.80 -10.89
CA THR A 85 -20.92 -5.09 -11.13
C THR A 85 -21.35 -5.00 -12.60
N LYS A 86 -20.54 -4.40 -13.48
CA LYS A 86 -21.03 -3.95 -14.81
C LYS A 86 -20.52 -4.76 -16.00
N ASP A 87 -19.27 -5.24 -15.98
CA ASP A 87 -18.59 -5.64 -17.23
C ASP A 87 -18.47 -7.14 -17.51
N SER A 88 -19.03 -8.04 -16.68
CA SER A 88 -19.01 -9.46 -17.04
C SER A 88 -20.23 -10.27 -16.58
N PRO A 89 -21.25 -10.45 -17.44
CA PRO A 89 -22.33 -11.41 -17.18
C PRO A 89 -21.85 -12.87 -17.22
N LYS A 90 -20.60 -13.15 -17.67
CA LYS A 90 -19.97 -14.47 -17.58
C LYS A 90 -19.30 -14.69 -16.22
N ASP A 91 -18.71 -13.66 -15.62
CA ASP A 91 -18.09 -13.73 -14.29
C ASP A 91 -19.06 -13.40 -13.14
N ALA A 92 -20.23 -12.82 -13.47
CA ALA A 92 -21.34 -12.69 -12.53
C ALA A 92 -21.78 -14.05 -11.97
N LYS A 93 -21.62 -15.15 -12.73
CA LYS A 93 -21.87 -16.50 -12.22
C LYS A 93 -20.84 -16.95 -11.18
N LEU A 94 -19.60 -16.46 -11.25
CA LEU A 94 -18.55 -16.73 -10.26
C LEU A 94 -18.85 -16.02 -8.92
N PHE A 95 -19.54 -14.87 -8.96
CA PHE A 95 -19.90 -14.09 -7.77
C PHE A 95 -21.28 -14.43 -7.18
N THR A 96 -22.19 -15.00 -7.97
CA THR A 96 -23.59 -15.23 -7.55
C THR A 96 -23.90 -16.66 -7.13
N SER A 97 -23.04 -17.64 -7.42
CA SER A 97 -23.18 -18.99 -6.83
C SER A 97 -22.26 -19.13 -5.61
N THR A 98 -22.88 -19.23 -4.43
CA THR A 98 -22.42 -20.03 -3.27
C THR A 98 -20.98 -19.83 -2.79
N THR A 99 -20.79 -19.13 -1.65
CA THR A 99 -19.61 -19.18 -0.74
C THR A 99 -18.21 -18.92 -1.32
N ASP A 100 -17.85 -19.50 -2.45
CA ASP A 100 -16.54 -19.50 -3.11
C ASP A 100 -16.19 -18.12 -3.71
N GLY A 101 -17.17 -17.35 -4.21
CA GLY A 101 -16.92 -16.03 -4.80
C GLY A 101 -16.52 -14.94 -3.78
N ILE A 102 -17.07 -15.00 -2.56
CA ILE A 102 -16.69 -14.09 -1.47
C ILE A 102 -15.31 -14.46 -0.94
N GLU A 103 -15.02 -15.77 -0.83
CA GLU A 103 -13.71 -16.27 -0.42
C GLU A 103 -12.60 -15.84 -1.37
N GLY A 104 -12.83 -15.91 -2.70
CA GLY A 104 -11.86 -15.46 -3.69
C GLY A 104 -11.53 -13.97 -3.62
N VAL A 105 -12.53 -13.08 -3.48
CA VAL A 105 -12.27 -11.64 -3.31
C VAL A 105 -11.52 -11.35 -2.03
N MET A 106 -11.89 -12.04 -0.94
CA MET A 106 -11.23 -11.87 0.33
C MET A 106 -9.76 -12.32 0.28
N GLU A 107 -9.46 -13.44 -0.40
CA GLU A 107 -8.10 -13.94 -0.58
C GLU A 107 -7.23 -12.96 -1.37
N TRP A 108 -7.69 -12.50 -2.53
CA TRP A 108 -6.94 -11.54 -3.36
C TRP A 108 -6.80 -10.17 -2.69
N SER A 109 -7.82 -9.74 -1.95
CA SER A 109 -7.74 -8.52 -1.14
C SER A 109 -6.71 -8.68 -0.01
N LEU A 110 -6.65 -9.84 0.64
CA LEU A 110 -5.66 -10.10 1.68
C LEU A 110 -4.23 -10.14 1.08
N ALA A 111 -4.05 -10.78 -0.06
CA ALA A 111 -2.78 -10.82 -0.77
C ALA A 111 -2.33 -9.41 -1.20
N ALA A 112 -3.23 -8.62 -1.78
CA ALA A 112 -2.98 -7.22 -2.12
C ALA A 112 -2.64 -6.39 -0.86
N LEU A 113 -3.40 -6.56 0.23
CA LEU A 113 -3.13 -5.86 1.48
C LEU A 113 -1.73 -6.17 2.03
N ILE A 114 -1.28 -7.42 1.93
CA ILE A 114 0.05 -7.82 2.39
C ILE A 114 1.13 -7.26 1.45
N LEU A 115 1.04 -7.54 0.15
CA LEU A 115 2.09 -7.20 -0.81
C LEU A 115 2.14 -5.69 -1.09
N PHE A 116 1.03 -5.14 -1.58
CA PHE A 116 0.93 -3.72 -1.88
C PHE A 116 0.99 -2.88 -0.61
N GLY A 117 0.38 -3.33 0.50
CA GLY A 117 0.40 -2.59 1.75
C GLY A 117 1.79 -2.45 2.35
N THR A 118 2.60 -3.51 2.41
CA THR A 118 3.97 -3.40 2.91
C THR A 118 4.84 -2.54 1.98
N SER A 119 4.68 -2.68 0.66
CA SER A 119 5.41 -1.87 -0.33
C SER A 119 5.06 -0.39 -0.22
N TYR A 120 3.78 -0.08 -0.06
CA TYR A 120 3.30 1.27 0.22
C TYR A 120 3.94 1.85 1.47
N LEU A 121 3.96 1.11 2.58
CA LEU A 121 4.55 1.58 3.84
C LEU A 121 6.08 1.79 3.74
N SER A 122 6.79 0.90 3.05
CA SER A 122 8.23 1.06 2.79
C SER A 122 8.51 2.34 2.01
N LEU A 123 7.81 2.53 0.88
CA LEU A 123 7.96 3.73 0.06
C LEU A 123 7.54 4.98 0.82
N LEU A 124 6.49 4.90 1.65
CA LEU A 124 6.06 6.00 2.51
C LEU A 124 7.15 6.42 3.49
N LEU A 125 7.83 5.46 4.14
CA LEU A 125 8.94 5.76 5.05
C LEU A 125 10.13 6.38 4.31
N VAL A 126 10.48 5.87 3.12
CA VAL A 126 11.57 6.44 2.30
C VAL A 126 11.21 7.85 1.82
N CYS A 127 10.03 8.03 1.23
CA CYS A 127 9.54 9.32 0.77
C CYS A 127 9.45 10.31 1.92
N TRP A 128 8.88 9.93 3.07
CA TRP A 128 8.85 10.74 4.27
C TRP A 128 10.25 11.15 4.71
N ARG A 129 11.21 10.22 4.71
CA ARG A 129 12.60 10.51 5.11
C ARG A 129 13.25 11.53 4.20
N ILE A 130 13.14 11.35 2.88
CA ILE A 130 13.65 12.29 1.88
C ILE A 130 12.96 13.66 2.04
N TRP A 131 11.65 13.67 2.28
CA TRP A 131 10.87 14.89 2.46
C TRP A 131 11.20 15.63 3.75
N LEU A 132 11.48 14.91 4.84
CA LEU A 132 11.89 15.48 6.11
C LEU A 132 13.23 16.22 5.98
N TRP A 133 14.12 15.71 5.13
CA TRP A 133 15.39 16.37 4.83
C TRP A 133 15.21 17.64 3.99
N ARG A 134 14.37 17.60 2.94
CA ARG A 134 14.21 18.74 2.02
C ARG A 134 13.19 19.80 2.47
N ARG A 135 12.07 19.37 3.06
CA ARG A 135 10.90 20.20 3.42
C ARG A 135 10.27 19.70 4.74
N PRO A 136 10.94 19.89 5.89
CA PRO A 136 10.50 19.33 7.16
C PRO A 136 9.08 19.74 7.58
N ALA A 137 8.69 20.99 7.26
CA ALA A 137 7.37 21.53 7.60
C ALA A 137 6.19 20.81 6.92
N THR A 138 6.43 20.06 5.84
CA THR A 138 5.38 19.38 5.07
C THR A 138 5.55 17.86 4.98
N ALA A 139 6.65 17.33 5.52
CA ALA A 139 7.01 15.91 5.41
C ALA A 139 5.93 14.96 5.94
N PHE A 140 5.26 15.30 7.03
CA PHE A 140 4.20 14.45 7.61
C PHE A 140 2.84 14.59 6.92
N SER A 141 2.67 15.56 6.03
CA SER A 141 1.37 15.86 5.39
C SER A 141 1.33 15.51 3.92
N TRP A 142 2.47 15.49 3.23
CA TRP A 142 2.53 15.32 1.77
C TRP A 142 3.36 14.12 1.29
N SER A 143 4.07 13.43 2.19
CA SER A 143 4.90 12.28 1.82
C SER A 143 4.13 11.09 1.23
N TRP A 144 2.83 10.98 1.52
CA TRP A 144 1.95 9.95 0.97
C TRP A 144 1.67 10.14 -0.52
N LEU A 145 1.66 11.38 -1.01
CA LEU A 145 1.24 11.69 -2.38
C LEU A 145 2.12 11.02 -3.45
N PRO A 146 3.46 11.19 -3.45
CA PRO A 146 4.29 10.53 -4.46
C PRO A 146 4.17 9.00 -4.42
N VAL A 147 3.96 8.41 -3.24
CA VAL A 147 3.78 6.97 -3.09
C VAL A 147 2.45 6.52 -3.66
N CYS A 148 1.35 7.22 -3.34
CA CYS A 148 0.04 6.92 -3.90
C CYS A 148 0.05 7.04 -5.42
N LEU A 149 0.67 8.09 -5.97
CA LEU A 149 0.77 8.26 -7.43
C LEU A 149 1.56 7.12 -8.06
N LEU A 150 2.72 6.78 -7.51
CA LEU A 150 3.55 5.70 -8.05
C LEU A 150 2.83 4.35 -8.02
N MET A 151 2.11 4.06 -6.93
CA MET A 151 1.49 2.76 -6.70
C MET A 151 0.12 2.61 -7.38
N LEU A 152 -0.67 3.69 -7.49
CA LEU A 152 -2.05 3.63 -7.99
C LEU A 152 -2.18 4.01 -9.47
N LEU A 153 -1.28 4.83 -10.00
CA LEU A 153 -1.35 5.26 -11.41
C LEU A 153 -1.32 4.07 -12.40
N PRO A 154 -0.52 3.00 -12.16
CA PRO A 154 -0.57 1.80 -13.00
C PRO A 154 -1.91 1.04 -12.94
N CYS A 155 -2.71 1.20 -11.88
CA CYS A 155 -3.99 0.51 -11.76
C CYS A 155 -5.00 1.02 -12.81
N LEU A 156 -4.94 2.29 -13.19
CA LEU A 156 -5.89 2.90 -14.15
C LEU A 156 -5.89 2.21 -15.52
N PRO A 157 -4.74 2.07 -16.23
CA PRO A 157 -4.72 1.37 -17.51
C PRO A 157 -5.02 -0.12 -17.36
N MET A 158 -4.63 -0.77 -16.25
CA MET A 158 -4.92 -2.19 -16.02
C MET A 158 -6.41 -2.47 -15.87
N VAL A 159 -7.15 -1.61 -15.17
CA VAL A 159 -8.62 -1.71 -15.08
C VAL A 159 -9.31 -1.46 -16.42
N LEU A 160 -8.66 -0.74 -17.35
CA LEU A 160 -9.15 -0.54 -18.71
C LEU A 160 -8.74 -1.68 -19.68
N GLY A 161 -8.09 -2.73 -19.18
CA GLY A 161 -7.66 -3.89 -19.98
C GLY A 161 -6.30 -3.72 -20.69
N TYR A 162 -5.53 -2.68 -20.37
CA TYR A 162 -4.18 -2.51 -20.92
C TYR A 162 -3.14 -3.29 -20.11
N SER A 163 -2.79 -4.48 -20.58
CA SER A 163 -1.89 -5.41 -19.88
C SER A 163 -0.39 -5.06 -19.99
N PHE A 164 0.03 -4.19 -20.91
CA PHE A 164 1.47 -3.91 -21.12
C PHE A 164 2.18 -3.26 -19.91
N ILE A 165 1.43 -2.78 -18.91
CA ILE A 165 1.95 -2.15 -17.70
C ILE A 165 1.96 -3.12 -16.51
N SER A 166 1.30 -4.28 -16.61
CA SER A 166 1.05 -5.17 -15.47
C SER A 166 2.34 -5.66 -14.81
N ASP A 167 3.32 -6.11 -15.60
CA ASP A 167 4.62 -6.56 -15.08
C ASP A 167 5.32 -5.48 -14.23
N VAL A 168 5.30 -4.23 -14.72
CA VAL A 168 5.91 -3.08 -14.03
C VAL A 168 5.12 -2.75 -12.77
N ALA A 169 3.79 -2.76 -12.84
CA ALA A 169 2.91 -2.49 -11.71
C ALA A 169 3.11 -3.51 -10.58
N VAL A 170 3.05 -4.80 -10.92
CA VAL A 170 3.24 -5.92 -9.99
C VAL A 170 4.62 -5.85 -9.35
N THR A 171 5.65 -5.55 -10.14
CA THR A 171 7.02 -5.35 -9.63
C THR A 171 7.08 -4.22 -8.59
N ILE A 172 6.43 -3.09 -8.86
CA ILE A 172 6.34 -1.96 -7.93
C ILE A 172 5.51 -2.30 -6.69
N TRP A 173 4.48 -3.13 -6.81
CA TRP A 173 3.63 -3.53 -5.68
C TRP A 173 4.28 -4.57 -4.77
N ILE A 174 5.21 -5.39 -5.28
CA ILE A 174 5.81 -6.49 -4.51
C ILE A 174 7.19 -6.11 -3.97
N LEU A 175 8.08 -5.58 -4.82
CA LEU A 175 9.50 -5.45 -4.46
C LEU A 175 9.80 -4.51 -3.29
N PRO A 176 9.23 -3.28 -3.21
CA PRO A 176 9.64 -2.31 -2.20
C PRO A 176 9.35 -2.75 -0.77
N GLY A 177 8.39 -3.65 -0.58
CA GLY A 177 7.93 -4.07 0.72
C GLY A 177 8.00 -5.56 0.97
N TYR A 178 8.47 -6.37 0.02
CA TYR A 178 8.47 -7.86 0.03
C TYR A 178 8.12 -8.47 1.40
N SER A 179 6.82 -8.68 1.64
CA SER A 179 6.24 -9.27 2.87
C SER A 179 6.72 -8.65 4.20
N GLY A 180 6.95 -7.34 4.23
CA GLY A 180 7.40 -6.58 5.40
C GLY A 180 8.91 -6.59 5.64
N LEU A 181 9.70 -7.36 4.87
CA LEU A 181 11.15 -7.50 5.08
C LEU A 181 11.90 -6.19 4.92
N VAL A 182 11.42 -5.29 4.07
CA VAL A 182 12.00 -3.94 3.88
C VAL A 182 11.36 -2.93 4.83
N THR A 183 10.06 -3.05 5.06
CA THR A 183 9.29 -2.11 5.89
C THR A 183 9.76 -2.11 7.35
N ALA A 184 9.98 -3.30 7.93
CA ALA A 184 10.34 -3.43 9.33
C ALA A 184 11.73 -2.81 9.65
N PRO A 185 12.82 -3.08 8.89
CA PRO A 185 14.10 -2.39 9.08
C PRO A 185 14.00 -0.87 8.91
N LEU A 186 13.27 -0.37 7.91
CA LEU A 186 13.09 1.07 7.71
C LEU A 186 12.39 1.73 8.91
N PHE A 187 11.36 1.06 9.44
CA PHE A 187 10.66 1.53 10.62
C PHE A 187 11.58 1.52 11.85
N MET A 188 12.35 0.45 12.06
CA MET A 188 13.31 0.36 13.16
C MET A 188 14.39 1.45 13.07
N ILE A 189 14.92 1.73 11.87
CA ILE A 189 15.87 2.82 11.66
C ILE A 189 15.26 4.17 12.05
N ALA A 190 14.00 4.43 11.65
CA ALA A 190 13.30 5.66 12.02
C ALA A 190 13.12 5.80 13.55
N LEU A 191 12.80 4.70 14.24
CA LEU A 191 12.68 4.68 15.71
C LEU A 191 14.02 4.90 16.40
N ILE A 192 15.08 4.22 15.96
CA ILE A 192 16.44 4.37 16.51
C ILE A 192 16.91 5.81 16.34
N GLU A 193 16.66 6.43 15.18
CA GLU A 193 17.04 7.82 14.95
C GLU A 193 16.38 8.78 15.94
N VAL A 194 15.07 8.63 16.17
CA VAL A 194 14.34 9.45 17.16
C VAL A 194 14.97 9.25 18.54
N TRP A 195 15.24 8.00 18.92
CA TRP A 195 15.77 7.66 20.23
C TRP A 195 17.17 8.24 20.48
N VAL A 196 18.08 8.11 19.51
CA VAL A 196 19.44 8.68 19.58
C VAL A 196 19.39 10.20 19.75
N ARG A 197 18.57 10.90 18.95
CA ARG A 197 18.42 12.36 19.04
C ARG A 197 17.82 12.80 20.38
N PHE A 198 16.89 12.02 20.93
CA PHE A 198 16.30 12.33 22.22
C PHE A 198 17.31 12.25 23.37
N ARG A 199 18.27 11.31 23.32
CA ARG A 199 19.36 11.24 24.30
C ARG A 199 20.30 12.44 24.21
N HIS A 200 20.65 12.87 23.00
CA HIS A 200 21.57 14.00 22.82
C HIS A 200 20.99 15.34 23.29
N ASN A 201 19.69 15.59 23.14
CA ASN A 201 19.07 16.84 23.61
C ASN A 201 18.96 16.97 25.14
N LYS A 202 19.23 15.91 25.91
CA LYS A 202 19.17 15.94 27.38
C LYS A 202 20.50 16.23 28.06
N SER A 203 21.61 16.14 27.31
CA SER A 203 22.95 16.47 27.78
C SER A 203 23.27 17.92 27.50
#